data_AF-F9ED72-F1
#
_entry.id   AF-F9ED72-F1
#
_cell.length_a   1.000
_cell.length_b   1.000
_cell.length_c   1.000
_cell.angle_alpha   90.00
_cell.angle_beta   90.00
_cell.angle_gamma   90.00
#
_symmetry.space_group_name_H-M   'P 1'
#
loop_
_entity.id
_entity.type
_entity.pdbx_description
1 polymer ?
#
loop_
_entity_poly.entity_id
_entity_poly.type
_entity_poly.pdbx_seq_one_letter_code
_entity_poly.pdbx_strand_id
1 'polypeptide(L)' 'MTQVAAGTGIPFLSVRGVSDLCGPEAGQDFHIGAEEAAARSTAVVLALLNRGPRR' A
#
# COMPACT_ATOMS: atom_id res chain seq x y z
N MET A 1 -2.12 -12.42 -2.64
CA MET A 1 -0.80 -12.13 -3.27
C MET A 1 0.33 -12.74 -2.44
N THR A 2 0.47 -12.37 -1.16
CA THR A 2 1.54 -12.89 -0.28
C THR A 2 1.65 -14.41 -0.25
N GLN A 3 0.54 -15.14 -0.08
CA GLN A 3 0.55 -16.61 -0.07
C GLN A 3 1.15 -17.21 -1.35
N VAL A 4 0.77 -16.67 -2.53
CA VAL A 4 1.28 -17.14 -3.82
C VAL A 4 2.75 -16.81 -3.99
N ALA A 5 3.18 -15.60 -3.60
CA ALA A 5 4.58 -15.20 -3.66
C ALA A 5 5.46 -16.05 -2.75
N ALA A 6 5.01 -16.32 -1.53
CA ALA A 6 5.69 -17.20 -0.59
C ALA A 6 5.80 -18.64 -1.14
N GLY A 7 4.71 -19.18 -1.70
CA GLY A 7 4.71 -20.51 -2.32
C GLY A 7 5.59 -20.62 -3.57
N THR A 8 5.94 -19.50 -4.20
CA THR A 8 6.79 -19.45 -5.41
C THR A 8 8.21 -18.94 -5.14
N GLY A 9 8.54 -18.61 -3.88
CA GLY A 9 9.87 -18.11 -3.51
C GLY A 9 10.19 -16.71 -4.05
N ILE A 10 9.20 -15.95 -4.51
CA ILE A 10 9.40 -14.61 -5.07
C ILE A 10 9.33 -13.58 -3.93
N PRO A 11 10.35 -12.71 -3.74
CA PRO A 11 10.27 -11.61 -2.80
C PRO A 11 9.08 -10.71 -3.09
N PHE A 12 8.28 -10.40 -2.07
CA PHE A 12 7.04 -9.65 -2.25
C PHE A 12 6.87 -8.60 -1.14
N LEU A 13 6.46 -7.40 -1.55
CA LEU A 13 6.11 -6.29 -0.67
C LEU A 13 4.72 -5.77 -1.06
N SER A 14 3.86 -5.57 -0.06
CA SER A 14 2.56 -4.93 -0.24
C SER A 14 2.57 -3.54 0.39
N VAL A 15 2.22 -2.51 -0.38
CA VAL A 15 2.05 -1.13 0.09
C VAL A 15 0.58 -0.74 -0.06
N ARG A 16 0.02 -0.10 0.97
CA ARG A 16 -1.38 0.34 1.03
C ARG A 16 -1.43 1.71 1.69
N GLY A 17 -2.10 2.67 1.06
CA GLY A 17 -2.56 3.89 1.68
C GLY A 17 -3.81 3.61 2.49
N VAL A 18 -3.93 4.22 3.65
CA VAL A 18 -5.11 4.11 4.52
C VAL A 18 -6.11 5.17 4.07
N SER A 19 -7.19 4.74 3.41
CA SER A 19 -8.29 5.62 2.96
C SER A 19 -9.34 5.87 4.04
N ASP A 20 -9.53 4.88 4.90
CA ASP A 20 -10.55 4.83 5.94
C ASP A 20 -10.04 4.01 7.12
N LEU A 21 -10.63 4.23 8.30
CA LEU A 21 -10.26 3.53 9.53
C LEU A 21 -11.14 2.30 9.80
N CYS A 22 -12.00 1.90 8.86
CA CYS A 22 -12.94 0.80 9.03
C CYS A 22 -13.72 0.85 10.37
N GLY A 23 -14.06 2.05 10.85
CA GLY A 23 -14.84 2.24 12.09
C GLY A 23 -16.30 1.78 11.94
N PRO A 24 -17.13 1.89 12.97
CA PRO A 24 -18.57 1.58 12.87
C PRO A 24 -19.29 2.41 11.79
N GLU A 25 -18.72 3.54 11.36
CA GLU A 25 -19.18 4.38 10.25
C GLU A 25 -18.38 4.16 8.95
N ALA A 26 -17.68 3.02 8.83
CA ALA A 26 -16.89 2.65 7.64
C ALA A 26 -17.74 2.73 6.37
N GLY A 27 -17.22 3.43 5.36
CA GLY A 27 -17.91 3.68 4.10
C GLY A 27 -18.77 4.93 4.06
N GLN A 28 -18.96 5.64 5.19
CA GLN A 28 -19.59 6.98 5.23
C GLN A 28 -18.56 8.09 5.44
N ASP A 29 -17.50 7.82 6.20
CA ASP A 29 -16.34 8.71 6.36
C ASP A 29 -15.09 8.10 5.71
N PHE A 30 -14.86 8.42 4.44
CA PHE A 30 -13.50 8.35 3.91
C PHE A 30 -12.75 9.56 4.46
N HIS A 31 -11.78 9.35 5.37
CA HIS A 31 -10.94 10.44 5.85
C HIS A 31 -10.14 11.07 4.70
N ILE A 32 -9.83 10.29 3.65
CA ILE A 32 -9.33 10.74 2.35
C ILE A 32 -9.91 9.87 1.21
N GLY A 33 -10.15 10.46 0.04
CA GLY A 33 -10.63 9.73 -1.14
C GLY A 33 -9.65 8.65 -1.63
N ALA A 34 -10.16 7.67 -2.37
CA ALA A 34 -9.38 6.54 -2.89
C ALA A 34 -8.21 6.99 -3.79
N GLU A 35 -8.43 8.03 -4.59
CA GLU A 35 -7.43 8.64 -5.47
C GLU A 35 -6.26 9.23 -4.66
N GLU A 36 -6.55 9.91 -3.55
CA GLU A 36 -5.55 10.47 -2.65
C GLU A 36 -4.74 9.37 -1.95
N ALA A 37 -5.42 8.32 -1.46
CA ALA A 37 -4.75 7.16 -0.86
C ALA A 37 -3.85 6.43 -1.89
N ALA A 38 -4.28 6.33 -3.15
CA ALA A 38 -3.52 5.75 -4.24
C ALA A 38 -2.30 6.60 -4.62
N ALA A 39 -2.46 7.94 -4.70
CA ALA A 39 -1.36 8.86 -4.98
C ALA A 39 -0.26 8.77 -3.91
N ARG A 40 -0.64 8.73 -2.63
CA ARG A 40 0.30 8.54 -1.51
C ARG A 40 1.01 7.19 -1.56
N SER A 41 0.27 6.12 -1.83
CA SER A 41 0.85 4.77 -1.99
C SER A 41 1.90 4.75 -3.10
N THR A 42 1.60 5.39 -4.23
CA THR A 42 2.49 5.49 -5.39
C THR A 42 3.78 6.25 -5.04
N ALA A 43 3.66 7.37 -4.33
CA ALA A 43 4.82 8.16 -3.90
C ALA A 43 5.79 7.33 -3.04
N VAL A 44 5.27 6.49 -2.12
CA VAL A 44 6.08 5.60 -1.29
C VAL A 44 6.77 4.52 -2.13
N VAL A 45 6.06 3.89 -3.06
CA VAL A 45 6.63 2.87 -3.96
C VAL A 45 7.75 3.46 -4.82
N LEU A 46 7.54 4.63 -5.41
CA LEU A 46 8.58 5.31 -6.20
C LEU A 46 9.80 5.67 -5.35
N ALA A 47 9.60 6.17 -4.14
CA ALA A 47 10.69 6.46 -3.21
C ALA A 47 11.49 5.20 -2.84
N LEU A 48 10.82 4.05 -2.66
CA LEU A 48 11.48 2.77 -2.38
C LEU A 48 12.33 2.29 -3.56
N LEU A 49 11.78 2.33 -4.78
CA LEU A 49 12.49 1.93 -6.00
C LEU A 49 13.72 2.80 -6.26
N ASN A 50 13.61 4.10 -5.98
CA ASN A 50 14.69 5.06 -6.17
C ASN A 50 15.77 4.98 -5.06
N ARG A 51 15.54 4.24 -3.96
CA ARG A 51 16.48 4.19 -2.82
C ARG A 51 17.63 3.20 -3.01
N GLY A 52 17.59 2.37 -4.05
CA GLY A 52 18.57 1.31 -4.33
C GLY A 52 18.67 0.27 -3.18
N PRO A 53 19.37 -0.86 -3.40
CA PRO A 53 19.66 -1.77 -2.31
C PRO A 53 20.54 -1.05 -1.27
N ARG A 54 20.10 -0.99 -0.01
CA ARG A 54 21.01 -0.69 1.10
C ARG A 54 21.97 -1.87 1.21
N ARG A 55 23.24 -1.63 0.86
CA ARG A 55 24.35 -2.56 1.11
C ARG A 55 24.52 -2.80 2.61
#